data_AF-A0A4R8FRD7-F1
#
_entry.id   AF-A0A4R8FRD7-F1
#
_cell.length_a   1.000
_cell.length_b   1.000
_cell.length_c   1.000
_cell.angle_alpha   90.00
_cell.angle_beta   90.00
_cell.angle_gamma   90.00
#
_symmetry.space_group_name_H-M   'P 1'
#
loop_
_entity.id
_entity.type
_entity.pdbx_description
1 polymer ?
#
loop_
_entity_poly.entity_id
_entity_poly.type
_entity_poly.pdbx_seq_one_letter_code
_entity_poly.pdbx_strand_id
1 'polypeptide(L)' 'MHPCTKTTWHIHMPVDYLLKLSDKRLMETIRHPGGADGARAELRDMLSKGITNLVAGPCDNQNPDGTCAGHPSEVAA' A
#
# COMPACT_ATOMS: atom_id res chain seq x y z
N MET A 1 4.89 -20.39 -14.37
CA MET A 1 4.00 -20.21 -13.20
C MET A 1 4.90 -19.70 -12.09
N HIS A 2 4.93 -18.39 -11.82
CA HIS A 2 5.79 -17.85 -10.77
C HIS A 2 5.18 -18.22 -9.41
N PRO A 3 5.95 -18.80 -8.47
CA PRO A 3 5.43 -19.10 -7.15
C PRO A 3 4.96 -17.80 -6.49
N CYS A 4 3.65 -17.72 -6.22
CA CYS A 4 3.02 -16.64 -5.48
C CYS A 4 3.65 -16.60 -4.08
N THR A 5 4.58 -15.67 -3.86
CA THR A 5 5.18 -15.47 -2.55
C THR A 5 4.10 -14.87 -1.66
N LYS A 6 3.41 -15.73 -0.88
CA LYS A 6 2.51 -15.30 0.20
C LYS A 6 3.33 -14.46 1.18
N THR A 7 3.31 -13.15 1.03
CA THR A 7 3.72 -12.26 2.12
C THR A 7 2.74 -12.49 3.26
N THR A 8 3.21 -13.18 4.29
CA THR A 8 2.43 -13.53 5.48
C THR A 8 1.94 -12.29 6.24
N TRP A 9 2.58 -11.14 6.02
CA TRP A 9 2.28 -9.88 6.67
C TRP A 9 2.43 -8.70 5.71
N HIS A 10 1.52 -7.74 5.83
CA HIS A 10 1.54 -6.47 5.12
C HIS A 10 1.40 -5.31 6.10
N ILE A 11 1.96 -4.16 5.73
CA ILE A 11 1.78 -2.93 6.48
C ILE A 11 0.71 -2.11 5.76
N HIS A 12 -0.31 -1.68 6.50
CA HIS A 12 -1.32 -0.75 6.02
C HIS A 12 -0.91 0.66 6.43
N MET A 13 -0.77 1.55 5.45
CA MET A 13 -0.45 2.94 5.68
C MET A 13 -1.63 3.81 5.22
N PRO A 14 -2.29 4.54 6.14
CA PRO A 14 -3.33 5.47 5.77
C PRO A 14 -2.82 6.51 4.77
N VAL A 15 -3.52 6.69 3.67
CA VAL A 15 -3.12 7.61 2.59
C VAL A 15 -3.12 9.06 3.09
N ASP A 16 -4.07 9.42 3.97
CA ASP A 16 -4.15 10.75 4.56
C ASP A 16 -2.94 11.07 5.45
N TYR A 17 -2.41 10.06 6.16
CA TYR A 17 -1.20 10.17 6.96
C TYR A 17 0.02 10.41 6.06
N LEU A 18 0.16 9.63 4.99
CA LEU A 18 1.26 9.78 4.03
C LEU A 18 1.27 11.19 3.39
N LEU A 19 0.11 11.72 3.05
CA LEU A 19 -0.02 13.07 2.48
C LEU A 19 0.37 14.21 3.45
N LYS A 20 0.32 13.96 4.76
CA LYS A 20 0.74 14.91 5.81
C LYS A 20 2.25 14.88 6.08
N LEU A 21 2.96 13.87 5.59
CA LEU A 21 4.41 13.81 5.73
C LEU A 21 5.10 14.92 4.92
N SER A 22 6.24 15.39 5.42
CA SER A 22 7.15 16.21 4.63
C SER A 22 7.74 15.39 3.49
N ASP A 23 8.16 16.03 2.40
CA ASP A 23 8.67 15.31 1.23
C ASP A 23 9.86 14.42 1.58
N LYS A 24 10.74 14.89 2.49
CA LYS A 24 11.84 14.05 3.03
C LYS A 24 11.30 12.78 3.69
N ARG A 25 10.33 12.91 4.61
CA ARG A 25 9.76 11.75 5.34
C ARG A 25 8.95 10.84 4.43
N LEU A 26 8.24 11.42 3.47
CA LEU A 26 7.50 10.67 2.46
C LEU A 26 8.45 9.81 1.63
N MET A 27 9.56 10.37 1.17
CA MET A 27 10.56 9.65 0.36
C MET A 27 11.40 8.63 1.17
N GLU A 28 11.50 8.80 2.48
CA GLU A 28 12.04 7.78 3.38
C GLU A 28 11.05 6.61 3.58
N THR A 29 9.75 6.85 3.39
CA THR A 29 8.67 5.87 3.60
C THR A 29 8.32 5.11 2.31
N ILE A 30 8.16 5.82 1.20
CA ILE A 30 7.83 5.26 -0.12
C ILE A 30 8.80 5.76 -1.19
N ARG A 31 9.34 4.83 -1.99
CA ARG A 31 10.17 5.17 -3.15
C ARG A 31 9.29 5.24 -4.39
N HIS A 32 9.31 6.40 -5.05
CA HIS A 32 8.54 6.66 -6.25
C HIS A 32 9.43 7.29 -7.34
N PRO A 33 9.38 6.83 -8.61
CA PRO A 33 10.28 7.31 -9.67
C PRO A 33 10.11 8.80 -10.00
N GLY A 34 8.89 9.33 -9.83
CA GLY A 34 8.59 10.76 -9.95
C GLY A 34 8.89 11.60 -8.70
N GLY A 35 9.62 11.06 -7.72
CA GLY A 35 9.89 11.73 -6.45
C GLY A 35 8.63 11.98 -5.62
N ALA A 36 8.71 12.93 -4.68
CA ALA A 36 7.63 13.21 -3.73
C ALA A 36 6.37 13.74 -4.42
N ASP A 37 6.52 14.57 -5.46
CA ASP A 37 5.38 15.10 -6.22
C ASP A 37 4.61 13.99 -6.94
N GLY A 38 5.33 13.08 -7.60
CA GLY A 38 4.71 11.90 -8.22
C GLY A 38 4.00 11.03 -7.19
N ALA A 39 4.64 10.78 -6.04
CA ALA A 39 4.03 10.02 -4.96
C ALA A 39 2.76 10.69 -4.42
N ARG A 40 2.76 12.01 -4.21
CA ARG A 40 1.58 12.77 -3.77
C ARG A 40 0.46 12.72 -4.81
N ALA A 41 0.78 12.77 -6.10
CA ALA A 41 -0.20 12.68 -7.18
C ALA A 41 -0.90 11.31 -7.16
N GLU A 42 -0.13 10.21 -7.06
CA GLU A 42 -0.70 8.86 -6.96
C GLU A 42 -1.53 8.67 -5.68
N LEU A 43 -1.05 9.14 -4.52
CA LEU A 43 -1.79 9.08 -3.26
C LEU A 43 -3.12 9.86 -3.32
N ARG A 44 -3.15 11.00 -4.01
CA ARG A 44 -4.39 11.76 -4.22
C ARG A 44 -5.35 11.04 -5.19
N ASP A 45 -4.82 10.42 -6.23
CA ASP A 45 -5.58 9.60 -7.17
C ASP A 45 -6.21 8.38 -6.45
N MET A 46 -5.48 7.73 -5.55
CA MET A 46 -6.02 6.67 -4.68
C MET A 46 -7.24 7.14 -3.89
N LEU A 47 -7.16 8.30 -3.20
CA LEU A 47 -8.30 8.85 -2.48
C LEU A 47 -9.49 9.15 -3.40
N SER A 48 -9.24 9.64 -4.61
CA SER A 48 -10.31 9.90 -5.59
C SER A 48 -11.04 8.63 -6.02
N LYS A 49 -10.37 7.47 -5.94
CA LYS A 49 -10.91 6.14 -6.22
C LYS A 49 -11.51 5.45 -4.99
N GLY A 50 -11.53 6.12 -3.83
CA GLY A 50 -12.00 5.55 -2.56
C GLY A 50 -10.99 4.65 -1.85
N ILE A 51 -9.74 4.60 -2.33
CA ILE A 51 -8.67 3.82 -1.74
C ILE A 51 -8.02 4.66 -0.63
N THR A 52 -8.18 4.23 0.61
CA THR A 52 -7.78 4.99 1.80
C THR A 52 -6.52 4.43 2.47
N ASN A 53 -6.09 3.23 2.10
CA ASN A 53 -4.90 2.58 2.62
C ASN A 53 -3.96 2.16 1.48
N LEU A 54 -2.68 2.48 1.65
CA LEU A 54 -1.60 1.90 0.85
C LEU A 54 -1.08 0.65 1.56
N VAL A 55 -1.10 -0.48 0.88
CA VAL A 55 -0.51 -1.73 1.37
C VAL A 55 0.93 -1.86 0.88
N ALA A 56 1.87 -1.89 1.82
CA ALA A 56 3.27 -2.14 1.51
C ALA A 56 3.55 -3.65 1.41
N GLY A 57 3.87 -4.09 0.20
CA GLY A 57 4.17 -5.48 -0.15
C GLY A 57 3.20 -6.03 -1.20
N PRO A 58 3.54 -7.16 -1.86
CA PRO A 58 2.66 -7.80 -2.83
C PRO A 58 1.38 -8.32 -2.13
N CYS A 59 0.26 -7.65 -2.35
CA CYS A 59 -1.05 -8.05 -1.83
C CYS A 59 -2.06 -8.11 -2.98
N ASP A 60 -2.49 -9.32 -3.34
CA ASP A 60 -3.46 -9.59 -4.41
C ASP A 60 -4.91 -9.74 -3.89
N ASN A 61 -5.10 -9.71 -2.57
CA ASN A 61 -6.42 -9.77 -1.94
C ASN A 61 -6.68 -8.51 -1.11
N GLN A 62 -7.26 -7.50 -1.73
CA GLN A 62 -7.55 -6.21 -1.10
C GLN A 62 -9.05 -5.92 -1.09
N ASN A 63 -9.51 -5.29 0.00
CA ASN A 63 -10.81 -4.67 0.06
C ASN A 63 -10.88 -3.44 -0.87
N PRO A 64 -12.08 -2.92 -1.19
CA PRO A 64 -12.23 -1.71 -2.01
C PRO A 64 -11.52 -0.46 -1.46
N ASP A 65 -11.28 -0.40 -0.15
CA ASP A 65 -10.55 0.69 0.51
C ASP A 65 -9.02 0.55 0.44
N GLY A 66 -8.51 -0.50 -0.20
CA GLY A 66 -7.09 -0.82 -0.36
C GLY A 66 -6.50 -1.62 0.80
N THR A 67 -7.23 -1.89 1.88
CA THR A 67 -6.71 -2.73 2.98
C THR A 67 -6.58 -4.18 2.54
N CYS A 68 -5.57 -4.91 3.04
CA CYS A 68 -5.50 -6.37 2.85
C CYS A 68 -6.75 -7.02 3.46
N ALA A 69 -7.43 -7.85 2.67
CA ALA A 69 -8.60 -8.62 3.09
C ALA A 69 -8.24 -9.92 3.82
N GLY A 70 -6.93 -10.17 4.02
CA GLY A 70 -6.38 -11.39 4.59
C GLY A 70 -6.35 -12.53 3.59
N HIS A 71 -5.41 -13.46 3.75
CA HIS A 71 -5.41 -14.71 2.98
C HIS A 71 -5.87 -15.86 3.87
N PRO A 72 -6.46 -16.92 3.31
CA PRO A 72 -6.67 -18.14 4.06
C PRO A 72 -5.33 -18.58 4.64
N SER A 73 -5.22 -18.62 5.97
CA SER A 73 -4.10 -19.25 6.64
C SER A 73 -4.03 -20.68 6.14
N GLU A 74 -2.86 -21.12 5.66
CA GLU A 74 -2.60 -22.54 5.55
C GLU A 74 -2.63 -23.06 6.98
N VAL A 75 -3.81 -23.53 7.42
CA VAL A 75 -3.94 -24.22 8.69
C VAL A 75 -2.96 -25.38 8.61
N ALA A 76 -1.99 -25.36 9.51
CA ALA A 76 -1.00 -26.41 9.69
C ALA A 76 -1.72 -27.77 9.67
N ALA A 77 -1.36 -28.61 8.70
CA ALA A 77 -1.67 -30.03 8.73
C ALA A 77 -0.82 -30.72 9.80
#